data_AF-A0A7X2PPD6-F1
#
_entry.id   AF-A0A7X2PPD6-F1
#
_cell.length_a   1.000
_cell.length_b   1.000
_cell.length_c   1.000
_cell.angle_alpha   90.00
_cell.angle_beta   90.00
_cell.angle_gamma   90.00
#
_symmetry.space_group_name_H-M   'P 1'
#
loop_
_entity.id
_entity.type
_entity.pdbx_description
1 polymer ?
#
loop_
_entity_poly.entity_id
_entity_poly.type
_entity_poly.pdbx_seq_one_letter_code
_entity_poly.pdbx_strand_id
1 'polypeptide(L)'
;MEDRIVVGAPVGVLQEVRHGQRGNTRQQSNIDIAENGSPVAKHNLQSNGRIGLAAKHGRHQKQTTQEASTHFIPVYRAPPKRVQSETMQMYRGIAAALLAVLLLSAQPGRPERRWAMYEREMQNPADDPPDAWDETEFAFARLRYRSGRDGGFRFRSGSRWGIDANKSDRQFLAGLRRLTRVNARSVEQIIDIDSDEIFNWPWLYAVGIGDWKLTAGQALRMRQYFDRGGFFVVDDFHNEHEWASFMAGMHQIYPDCEAVELRDNDTILHTVFDLNERFRVPGLNVVHGDQIERGGIEPHFRAILDDKGRVIVGIFFNMDLGDAWEWADIPEYPEKYASLAFRLGVNYVIYSMTH
;
A
#
# COMPACT_ATOMS: atom_id res chain seq x y z
N MET A 1 -63.24 23.51 15.43
CA MET A 1 -64.03 23.24 14.21
C MET A 1 -63.04 23.00 13.09
N GLU A 2 -63.30 21.93 12.34
CA GLU A 2 -62.64 21.47 11.11
C GLU A 2 -61.26 20.82 11.23
N ASP A 3 -60.99 19.78 10.47
CA ASP A 3 -61.56 18.43 10.53
C ASP A 3 -60.46 17.49 10.03
N ARG A 4 -60.35 16.31 10.63
CA ARG A 4 -59.43 15.25 10.20
C ARG A 4 -60.07 14.48 9.06
N ILE A 5 -59.32 14.13 8.01
CA ILE A 5 -59.67 12.99 7.15
C ILE A 5 -58.44 12.09 7.00
N VAL A 6 -58.64 10.86 7.46
CA VAL A 6 -57.79 9.66 7.31
C VAL A 6 -58.47 8.80 6.23
N VAL A 7 -57.70 8.31 5.26
CA VAL A 7 -58.05 7.22 4.33
C VAL A 7 -56.72 6.51 4.05
N GLY A 8 -56.49 5.20 4.16
CA GLY A 8 -57.36 4.03 4.16
C GLY A 8 -56.67 3.00 3.26
N ALA A 9 -56.05 1.98 3.84
CA ALA A 9 -55.36 0.88 3.14
C ALA A 9 -56.36 -0.14 2.56
N PRO A 10 -55.97 -0.94 1.56
CA PRO A 10 -56.59 -2.24 1.30
C PRO A 10 -55.67 -3.42 1.67
N VAL A 11 -56.34 -4.48 2.13
CA VAL A 11 -55.82 -5.75 2.60
C VAL A 11 -55.73 -6.77 1.46
N GLY A 12 -54.59 -7.47 1.39
CA GLY A 12 -54.48 -8.93 1.29
C GLY A 12 -54.57 -9.61 -0.08
N VAL A 13 -53.55 -10.42 -0.41
CA VAL A 13 -53.72 -11.82 -0.87
C VAL A 13 -52.50 -12.65 -0.43
N LEU A 14 -52.79 -13.76 0.25
CA LEU A 14 -51.87 -14.84 0.62
C LEU A 14 -51.42 -15.64 -0.61
N GLN A 15 -50.14 -16.00 -0.68
CA GLN A 15 -49.72 -17.17 -1.44
C GLN A 15 -48.59 -17.91 -0.70
N GLU A 16 -48.93 -19.12 -0.25
CA GLU A 16 -48.02 -20.11 0.31
C GLU A 16 -46.97 -20.52 -0.74
N VAL A 17 -45.69 -20.53 -0.33
CA VAL A 17 -44.63 -21.24 -1.06
C VAL A 17 -43.99 -22.23 -0.10
N ARG A 18 -44.21 -23.52 -0.37
CA ARG A 18 -43.50 -24.65 0.22
C ARG A 18 -42.16 -24.84 -0.49
N HIS A 19 -41.06 -24.72 0.24
CA HIS A 19 -39.80 -25.44 0.01
C HIS A 19 -39.13 -25.60 1.38
N GLY A 20 -38.85 -26.79 1.89
CA GLY A 20 -37.94 -27.77 1.31
C GLY A 20 -36.65 -27.76 2.13
N GLN A 21 -36.72 -28.19 3.39
CA GLN A 21 -35.54 -28.32 4.25
C GLN A 21 -34.63 -29.46 3.74
N ARG A 22 -33.40 -29.11 3.34
CA ARG A 22 -32.24 -30.01 3.35
C ARG A 22 -31.09 -29.29 4.04
N GLY A 23 -30.78 -29.69 5.27
CA GLY A 23 -29.51 -29.44 5.96
C GLY A 23 -29.05 -30.78 6.53
N ASN A 24 -27.97 -31.37 6.03
CA ASN A 24 -26.55 -31.10 6.29
C ASN A 24 -26.03 -31.98 7.45
N THR A 25 -25.46 -33.13 7.08
CA THR A 25 -24.76 -34.03 7.99
C THR A 25 -23.27 -33.69 7.97
N ARG A 26 -22.78 -33.19 9.11
CA ARG A 26 -21.36 -33.09 9.48
C ARG A 26 -20.68 -34.44 9.35
N GLN A 27 -19.47 -34.46 8.79
CA GLN A 27 -18.50 -35.50 9.13
C GLN A 27 -17.11 -34.90 9.30
N GLN A 28 -16.51 -35.26 10.43
CA GLN A 28 -15.28 -34.77 11.03
C GLN A 28 -14.03 -35.16 10.23
N SER A 29 -13.05 -34.27 10.18
CA SER A 29 -11.65 -34.61 9.92
C SER A 29 -10.86 -34.49 11.23
N ASN A 30 -10.33 -35.62 11.70
CA ASN A 30 -9.29 -35.69 12.73
C ASN A 30 -7.93 -35.44 12.06
N ILE A 31 -7.11 -34.56 12.65
CA ILE A 31 -5.66 -34.49 12.36
C ILE A 31 -4.96 -34.51 13.71
N ASP A 32 -4.18 -35.57 13.93
CA ASP A 32 -3.35 -35.78 15.10
C ASP A 32 -2.05 -34.97 15.03
N ILE A 33 -1.63 -34.54 16.22
CA ILE A 33 -0.43 -33.78 16.56
C ILE A 33 0.72 -34.76 16.84
N ALA A 34 1.93 -34.47 16.36
CA ALA A 34 3.15 -35.02 16.94
C ALA A 34 4.31 -34.01 16.87
N GLU A 35 4.84 -33.72 18.06
CA GLU A 35 5.95 -32.83 18.37
C GLU A 35 7.35 -33.48 18.20
N ASN A 36 8.36 -32.63 18.40
CA ASN A 36 9.77 -32.88 18.78
C ASN A 36 10.75 -33.20 17.65
N GLY A 37 11.96 -32.64 17.58
CA GLY A 37 12.72 -31.76 18.46
C GLY A 37 14.17 -31.69 17.95
N SER A 38 14.84 -30.54 18.03
CA SER A 38 16.30 -30.41 17.86
C SER A 38 17.02 -30.88 19.15
N PRO A 39 18.30 -31.30 19.17
CA PRO A 39 19.42 -30.33 19.21
C PRO A 39 20.84 -30.78 18.73
N VAL A 40 21.63 -29.77 18.32
CA VAL A 40 23.01 -29.36 18.73
C VAL A 40 24.25 -30.30 18.62
N ALA A 41 25.32 -29.66 18.13
CA ALA A 41 26.73 -30.01 17.94
C ALA A 41 27.55 -30.55 19.14
N LYS A 42 28.73 -31.14 18.84
CA LYS A 42 30.06 -30.74 19.40
C LYS A 42 31.27 -31.49 18.79
N HIS A 43 32.40 -30.78 18.85
CA HIS A 43 33.80 -31.06 18.47
C HIS A 43 34.43 -32.41 18.86
N ASN A 44 35.51 -32.81 18.14
CA ASN A 44 36.81 -33.01 18.82
C ASN A 44 38.05 -32.91 17.90
N LEU A 45 39.15 -32.52 18.54
CA LEU A 45 40.47 -32.11 18.01
C LEU A 45 41.52 -33.24 18.07
N GLN A 46 42.60 -33.02 17.30
CA GLN A 46 44.03 -33.15 17.66
C GLN A 46 44.90 -34.40 17.37
N SER A 47 46.17 -34.03 17.08
CA SER A 47 47.47 -34.72 17.27
C SER A 47 47.97 -35.53 16.06
N ASN A 48 49.26 -35.57 15.68
CA ASN A 48 50.54 -35.09 16.24
C ASN A 48 51.60 -35.04 15.11
N GLY A 49 52.61 -34.18 15.26
CA GLY A 49 53.79 -34.12 14.37
C GLY A 49 54.92 -35.08 14.77
N ARG A 50 55.91 -35.27 13.88
CA ARG A 50 57.27 -35.72 14.21
C ARG A 50 58.28 -35.36 13.11
N ILE A 51 59.47 -34.96 13.56
CA ILE A 51 60.66 -34.53 12.82
C ILE A 51 61.65 -35.71 12.75
N GLY A 52 62.44 -35.82 11.68
CA GLY A 52 63.59 -36.73 11.60
C GLY A 52 64.62 -36.33 10.52
N LEU A 53 65.83 -35.98 10.95
CA LEU A 53 67.06 -35.78 10.16
C LEU A 53 67.80 -37.12 9.96
N ALA A 54 68.47 -37.29 8.80
CA ALA A 54 69.71 -38.06 8.54
C ALA A 54 69.83 -38.30 7.02
N ALA A 55 70.96 -38.46 6.33
CA ALA A 55 72.39 -38.23 6.53
C ALA A 55 73.05 -38.44 5.15
N LYS A 56 74.24 -37.87 4.97
CA LYS A 56 75.13 -37.94 3.79
C LYS A 56 75.39 -39.35 3.25
N HIS A 57 75.62 -39.46 1.93
CA HIS A 57 76.63 -40.36 1.33
C HIS A 57 77.17 -39.71 0.03
N GLY A 58 78.51 -39.60 -0.06
CA GLY A 58 79.21 -39.14 -1.24
C GLY A 58 79.76 -40.30 -2.08
N ARG A 59 80.00 -40.05 -3.37
CA ARG A 59 80.96 -40.80 -4.18
C ARG A 59 81.61 -39.90 -5.21
N HIS A 60 82.94 -39.97 -5.23
CA HIS A 60 83.86 -39.36 -6.18
C HIS A 60 83.68 -39.89 -7.62
N GLN A 61 83.87 -39.02 -8.63
CA GLN A 61 84.68 -39.39 -9.79
C GLN A 61 85.29 -38.17 -10.53
N LYS A 62 86.62 -38.15 -10.48
CA LYS A 62 87.64 -37.71 -11.44
C LYS A 62 87.47 -36.41 -12.25
N GLN A 63 88.45 -35.53 -12.01
CA GLN A 63 88.90 -34.43 -12.86
C GLN A 63 89.43 -34.90 -14.21
N THR A 64 89.25 -34.07 -15.24
CA THR A 64 90.23 -33.93 -16.33
C THR A 64 90.18 -32.49 -16.83
N THR A 65 91.34 -31.84 -16.82
CA THR A 65 91.58 -30.44 -17.18
C THR A 65 91.97 -30.38 -18.65
N GLN A 66 91.42 -29.45 -19.43
CA GLN A 66 92.05 -29.00 -20.67
C GLN A 66 91.64 -27.55 -20.98
N GLU A 67 92.66 -26.70 -21.16
CA GLU A 67 92.55 -25.27 -21.45
C GLU A 67 92.35 -24.98 -22.95
N ALA A 68 91.74 -23.82 -23.18
CA ALA A 68 91.91 -22.88 -24.30
C ALA A 68 91.40 -23.25 -25.71
N SER A 69 90.35 -22.53 -26.14
CA SER A 69 90.45 -21.61 -27.29
C SER A 69 89.16 -20.80 -27.48
N THR A 70 89.31 -19.49 -27.53
CA THR A 70 88.26 -18.47 -27.63
C THR A 70 87.72 -18.40 -29.05
N HIS A 71 86.43 -18.70 -29.25
CA HIS A 71 85.68 -18.33 -30.45
C HIS A 71 84.54 -17.39 -30.05
N PHE A 72 84.66 -16.11 -30.42
CA PHE A 72 83.60 -15.12 -30.21
C PHE A 72 82.51 -15.33 -31.27
N ILE A 73 81.38 -15.92 -30.86
CA ILE A 73 80.11 -15.87 -31.61
C ILE A 73 79.27 -14.74 -30.99
N PRO A 74 78.79 -13.75 -31.75
CA PRO A 74 77.89 -12.74 -31.20
C PRO A 74 76.53 -13.39 -30.93
N VAL A 75 76.25 -13.68 -29.66
CA VAL A 75 74.91 -14.09 -29.21
C VAL A 75 74.03 -12.85 -29.19
N TYR A 76 73.07 -12.76 -30.11
CA TYR A 76 72.01 -11.76 -30.07
C TYR A 76 71.16 -12.00 -28.81
N ARG A 77 71.37 -11.21 -27.76
CA ARG A 77 70.57 -11.28 -26.54
C ARG A 77 69.18 -10.70 -26.86
N ALA A 78 68.16 -11.55 -26.90
CA ALA A 78 66.78 -11.10 -26.94
C ALA A 78 66.53 -10.11 -25.77
N PRO A 79 65.78 -9.01 -25.98
CA PRO A 79 65.50 -8.07 -24.90
C PRO A 79 64.80 -8.80 -23.75
N PRO A 80 65.07 -8.44 -22.49
CA PRO A 80 64.44 -9.12 -21.36
C PRO A 80 62.92 -8.99 -21.50
N LYS A 81 62.20 -10.13 -21.43
CA LYS A 81 60.75 -10.12 -21.30
C LYS A 81 60.42 -9.22 -20.12
N ARG A 82 59.62 -8.19 -20.37
CA ARG A 82 59.16 -7.22 -19.36
C ARG A 82 58.40 -8.00 -18.28
N VAL A 83 59.09 -8.38 -17.21
CA VAL A 83 58.45 -8.93 -16.00
C VAL A 83 57.64 -7.78 -15.43
N GLN A 84 56.33 -7.78 -15.70
CA GLN A 84 55.45 -6.92 -14.92
C GLN A 84 55.60 -7.39 -13.48
N SER A 85 56.23 -6.59 -12.63
CA SER A 85 56.39 -6.91 -11.21
C SER A 85 55.02 -7.23 -10.62
N GLU A 86 54.89 -8.30 -9.83
CA GLU A 86 53.65 -8.67 -9.13
C GLU A 86 53.05 -7.45 -8.38
N THR A 87 53.91 -6.54 -7.92
CA THR A 87 53.57 -5.24 -7.33
C THR A 87 52.70 -4.37 -8.25
N MET A 88 52.98 -4.32 -9.56
CA MET A 88 52.20 -3.57 -10.56
C MET A 88 50.82 -4.20 -10.81
N GLN A 89 50.71 -5.53 -10.70
CA GLN A 89 49.41 -6.20 -10.78
C GLN A 89 48.58 -5.95 -9.51
N MET A 90 49.23 -5.97 -8.34
CA MET A 90 48.60 -5.62 -7.06
C MET A 90 48.07 -4.18 -7.06
N TYR A 91 48.86 -3.18 -7.50
CA TYR A 91 48.40 -1.79 -7.59
C TYR A 91 47.25 -1.59 -8.58
N ARG A 92 47.23 -2.35 -9.70
CA ARG A 92 46.10 -2.36 -10.63
C ARG A 92 44.83 -2.96 -10.01
N GLY A 93 44.97 -4.03 -9.22
CA GLY A 93 43.86 -4.63 -8.48
C GLY A 93 43.27 -3.67 -7.44
N ILE A 94 44.14 -2.98 -6.68
CA ILE A 94 43.72 -1.97 -5.70
C ILE A 94 43.06 -0.78 -6.39
N ALA A 95 43.64 -0.27 -7.47
CA ALA A 95 43.07 0.84 -8.23
C ALA A 95 41.71 0.46 -8.86
N ALA A 96 41.57 -0.76 -9.38
CA ALA A 96 40.30 -1.25 -9.91
C ALA A 96 39.25 -1.43 -8.80
N ALA A 97 39.63 -1.91 -7.62
CA ALA A 97 38.74 -2.04 -6.47
C ALA A 97 38.28 -0.67 -5.94
N LEU A 98 39.19 0.30 -5.83
CA LEU A 98 38.87 1.67 -5.43
C LEU A 98 37.98 2.35 -6.47
N LEU A 99 38.25 2.16 -7.75
CA LEU A 99 37.41 2.67 -8.84
C LEU A 99 36.02 2.03 -8.82
N ALA A 100 35.92 0.73 -8.54
CA ALA A 100 34.64 0.04 -8.38
C ALA A 100 33.85 0.60 -7.19
N VAL A 101 34.49 0.78 -6.03
CA VAL A 101 33.85 1.41 -4.85
C VAL A 101 33.39 2.83 -5.17
N LEU A 102 34.21 3.63 -5.86
CA LEU A 102 33.85 4.97 -6.31
C LEU A 102 32.65 4.95 -7.27
N LEU A 103 32.63 4.04 -8.25
CA LEU A 103 31.54 3.89 -9.22
C LEU A 103 30.24 3.36 -8.56
N LEU A 104 30.34 2.52 -7.53
CA LEU A 104 29.21 2.07 -6.72
C LEU A 104 28.68 3.19 -5.81
N SER A 105 29.55 4.05 -5.27
CA SER A 105 29.14 5.22 -4.47
C SER A 105 28.68 6.42 -5.30
N ALA A 106 29.03 6.46 -6.58
CA ALA A 106 28.62 7.48 -7.54
C ALA A 106 27.37 7.07 -8.33
N GLN A 107 26.77 5.91 -8.04
CA GLN A 107 25.41 5.65 -8.50
C GLN A 107 24.52 6.73 -7.87
N PRO A 108 23.73 7.47 -8.66
CA PRO A 108 22.71 8.32 -8.07
C PRO A 108 21.88 7.43 -7.15
N GLY A 109 21.83 7.78 -5.85
CA GLY A 109 20.91 7.12 -4.94
C GLY A 109 19.54 7.12 -5.60
N ARG A 110 18.78 6.02 -5.46
CA ARG A 110 17.38 6.06 -5.88
C ARG A 110 16.76 7.30 -5.23
N PRO A 111 16.08 8.18 -6.00
CA PRO A 111 15.44 9.34 -5.41
C PRO A 111 14.62 8.86 -4.22
N GLU A 112 14.79 9.51 -3.07
CA GLU A 112 14.09 9.15 -1.85
C GLU A 112 12.58 9.25 -2.13
N ARG A 113 11.92 8.10 -2.21
CA ARG A 113 10.47 8.05 -2.39
C ARG A 113 9.82 8.41 -1.05
N ARG A 114 8.93 9.39 -1.07
CA ARG A 114 8.32 10.01 0.11
C ARG A 114 7.72 9.00 1.09
N TRP A 115 7.15 7.92 0.55
CA TRP A 115 6.47 6.87 1.32
C TRP A 115 7.05 5.47 1.15
N ALA A 116 8.35 5.38 0.83
CA ALA A 116 9.05 4.10 0.61
C ALA A 116 8.85 3.08 1.74
N MET A 117 8.74 3.56 2.99
CA MET A 117 8.55 2.71 4.17
C MET A 117 7.20 1.98 4.20
N TYR A 118 6.18 2.49 3.49
CA TYR A 118 4.83 1.92 3.47
C TYR A 118 4.50 1.15 2.19
N GLU A 119 5.37 1.16 1.17
CA GLU A 119 5.11 0.50 -0.12
C GLU A 119 4.80 -0.99 0.01
N ARG A 120 5.33 -1.66 1.04
CA ARG A 120 5.06 -3.09 1.28
C ARG A 120 3.60 -3.35 1.64
N GLU A 121 2.95 -2.37 2.25
CA GLU A 121 1.57 -2.43 2.71
C GLU A 121 0.56 -2.04 1.62
N MET A 122 1.04 -1.49 0.51
CA MET A 122 0.25 -1.04 -0.64
C MET A 122 0.01 -2.19 -1.62
N GLN A 123 -1.12 -2.14 -2.33
CA GLN A 123 -1.43 -3.11 -3.38
C GLN A 123 -0.59 -2.87 -4.64
N ASN A 124 -0.56 -1.63 -5.14
CA ASN A 124 0.10 -1.23 -6.38
C ASN A 124 0.86 0.11 -6.19
N PRO A 125 2.03 0.12 -5.52
CA PRO A 125 2.76 1.37 -5.28
C PRO A 125 3.28 2.00 -6.58
N ALA A 126 2.91 3.25 -6.84
CA ALA A 126 3.31 4.05 -8.00
C ALA A 126 4.51 4.96 -7.69
N ASP A 127 5.34 5.24 -8.71
CA ASP A 127 6.52 6.11 -8.58
C ASP A 127 6.13 7.56 -8.28
N ASP A 128 6.98 8.24 -7.50
CA ASP A 128 6.76 9.63 -7.11
C ASP A 128 6.86 10.57 -8.33
N PRO A 129 5.86 11.46 -8.53
CA PRO A 129 5.94 12.49 -9.55
C PRO A 129 7.08 13.48 -9.24
N PRO A 130 7.60 14.20 -10.27
CA PRO A 130 8.74 15.11 -10.09
C PRO A 130 8.53 16.22 -9.04
N ASP A 131 7.28 16.64 -8.81
CA ASP A 131 6.86 17.67 -7.86
C ASP A 131 6.36 17.11 -6.52
N ALA A 132 6.71 15.85 -6.18
CA ALA A 132 6.23 15.16 -4.97
C ALA A 132 6.56 15.85 -3.63
N TRP A 133 7.55 16.73 -3.62
CA TRP A 133 8.02 17.43 -2.42
C TRP A 133 7.52 18.86 -2.31
N ASP A 134 6.74 19.34 -3.29
CA ASP A 134 6.20 20.69 -3.26
C ASP A 134 5.24 20.89 -2.09
N GLU A 135 5.33 22.08 -1.48
CA GLU A 135 4.38 22.56 -0.50
C GLU A 135 3.19 23.21 -1.21
N THR A 136 1.98 22.83 -0.81
CA THR A 136 0.74 23.17 -1.50
C THR A 136 -0.36 23.44 -0.48
N GLU A 137 -1.48 24.04 -0.90
CA GLU A 137 -2.56 24.38 0.04
C GLU A 137 -3.43 23.18 0.42
N PHE A 138 -3.49 22.15 -0.44
CA PHE A 138 -4.18 20.90 -0.17
C PHE A 138 -3.24 19.70 -0.33
N ALA A 139 -3.37 18.71 0.54
CA ALA A 139 -2.78 17.39 0.37
C ALA A 139 -3.84 16.33 0.66
N PHE A 140 -3.92 15.31 -0.18
CA PHE A 140 -4.82 14.19 0.03
C PHE A 140 -4.26 13.29 1.12
N ALA A 141 -4.72 13.46 2.36
CA ALA A 141 -4.26 12.61 3.44
C ALA A 141 -5.05 11.29 3.49
N ARG A 142 -4.32 10.17 3.39
CA ARG A 142 -4.84 8.81 3.46
C ARG A 142 -4.62 8.26 4.86
N LEU A 143 -5.69 7.79 5.49
CA LEU A 143 -5.63 7.22 6.83
C LEU A 143 -5.11 5.79 6.79
N ARG A 144 -3.94 5.57 7.41
CA ARG A 144 -3.39 4.26 7.69
C ARG A 144 -3.93 3.75 9.02
N TYR A 145 -4.82 2.78 8.96
CA TYR A 145 -5.39 2.08 10.13
C TYR A 145 -4.91 0.61 10.17
N ARG A 146 -5.32 -0.13 11.21
CA ARG A 146 -5.02 -1.56 11.36
C ARG A 146 -6.27 -2.40 11.13
N SER A 147 -6.10 -3.51 10.44
CA SER A 147 -7.13 -4.52 10.27
C SER A 147 -6.68 -5.89 10.78
N GLY A 148 -7.62 -6.65 11.34
CA GLY A 148 -7.40 -8.08 11.60
C GLY A 148 -7.23 -8.91 10.33
N ARG A 149 -7.43 -8.33 9.14
CA ARG A 149 -7.25 -8.97 7.84
C ARG A 149 -5.97 -8.57 7.12
N ASP A 150 -5.14 -7.71 7.71
CA ASP A 150 -3.84 -7.36 7.16
C ASP A 150 -2.95 -8.62 7.02
N GLY A 151 -2.19 -8.72 5.93
CA GLY A 151 -1.31 -9.87 5.67
C GLY A 151 -2.02 -11.20 5.38
N GLY A 152 -3.34 -11.21 5.15
CA GLY A 152 -4.11 -12.42 4.82
C GLY A 152 -3.78 -13.06 3.47
N PHE A 153 -4.31 -14.27 3.21
CA PHE A 153 -4.03 -15.09 2.01
C PHE A 153 -4.14 -14.38 0.65
N ARG A 154 -4.98 -13.34 0.51
CA ARG A 154 -5.11 -12.52 -0.71
C ARG A 154 -4.10 -11.37 -0.80
N PHE A 155 -3.59 -10.89 0.32
CA PHE A 155 -2.72 -9.72 0.43
C PHE A 155 -1.40 -10.14 1.07
N ARG A 156 -0.67 -11.05 0.43
CA ARG A 156 0.53 -11.72 0.98
C ARG A 156 1.77 -10.80 1.17
N SER A 157 1.49 -9.51 1.40
CA SER A 157 2.33 -8.42 1.91
C SER A 157 1.49 -7.16 2.23
N GLY A 158 0.27 -7.02 1.69
CA GLY A 158 -0.56 -5.82 1.77
C GLY A 158 -1.41 -5.65 3.03
N SER A 159 -1.88 -4.42 3.20
CA SER A 159 -2.77 -3.97 4.27
C SER A 159 -4.10 -3.51 3.68
N ARG A 160 -5.15 -3.45 4.51
CA ARG A 160 -6.46 -2.94 4.07
C ARG A 160 -6.44 -1.46 3.72
N TRP A 161 -5.73 -0.65 4.49
CA TRP A 161 -5.61 0.79 4.21
C TRP A 161 -4.86 1.08 2.91
N GLY A 162 -3.97 0.15 2.50
CA GLY A 162 -3.12 0.26 1.30
C GLY A 162 -3.78 -0.25 0.01
N ILE A 163 -5.05 -0.65 0.06
CA ILE A 163 -5.87 -0.89 -1.14
C ILE A 163 -5.97 0.43 -1.93
N ASP A 164 -5.80 0.33 -3.25
CA ASP A 164 -5.70 1.42 -4.26
C ASP A 164 -4.59 2.45 -4.05
N ALA A 165 -3.96 2.44 -2.87
CA ALA A 165 -2.86 3.31 -2.53
C ALA A 165 -1.62 2.91 -3.35
N ASN A 166 -0.92 3.84 -3.97
CA ASN A 166 -1.15 5.28 -4.05
C ASN A 166 -1.46 5.75 -5.48
N LYS A 167 -1.62 4.82 -6.42
CA LYS A 167 -1.94 5.15 -7.81
C LYS A 167 -3.28 5.90 -7.89
N SER A 168 -4.30 5.40 -7.17
CA SER A 168 -5.61 6.04 -7.06
C SER A 168 -5.52 7.49 -6.59
N ASP A 169 -4.85 7.72 -5.46
CA ASP A 169 -4.70 9.06 -4.86
C ASP A 169 -4.07 10.05 -5.85
N ARG A 170 -3.01 9.61 -6.54
CA ARG A 170 -2.25 10.45 -7.48
C ARG A 170 -3.03 10.77 -8.73
N GLN A 171 -3.81 9.81 -9.23
CA GLN A 171 -4.70 10.06 -10.37
C GLN A 171 -5.86 10.97 -9.98
N PHE A 172 -6.45 10.78 -8.80
CA PHE A 172 -7.43 11.72 -8.26
C PHE A 172 -6.86 13.13 -8.15
N LEU A 173 -5.67 13.29 -7.55
CA LEU A 173 -4.97 14.57 -7.40
C LEU A 173 -4.67 15.25 -8.74
N ALA A 174 -4.26 14.48 -9.77
CA ALA A 174 -4.08 15.01 -11.11
C ALA A 174 -5.41 15.56 -11.69
N GLY A 175 -6.53 14.85 -11.48
CA GLY A 175 -7.86 15.32 -11.83
C GLY A 175 -8.28 16.56 -11.05
N LEU A 176 -8.08 16.58 -9.73
CA LEU A 176 -8.40 17.71 -8.86
C LEU A 176 -7.68 19.00 -9.32
N ARG A 177 -6.37 18.92 -9.60
CA ARG A 177 -5.56 20.03 -10.12
C ARG A 177 -6.02 20.50 -11.50
N ARG A 178 -6.59 19.60 -12.31
CA ARG A 178 -7.08 19.91 -13.66
C ARG A 178 -8.49 20.52 -13.65
N LEU A 179 -9.35 20.04 -12.76
CA LEU A 179 -10.77 20.39 -12.71
C LEU A 179 -11.06 21.57 -11.79
N THR A 180 -10.11 21.97 -10.95
CA THR A 180 -10.25 23.07 -10.00
C THR A 180 -9.05 24.00 -10.04
N ARG A 181 -9.11 25.06 -9.23
CA ARG A 181 -7.96 25.95 -8.99
C ARG A 181 -7.18 25.60 -7.72
N VAL A 182 -7.53 24.50 -7.06
CA VAL A 182 -6.86 24.08 -5.82
C VAL A 182 -5.41 23.73 -6.15
N ASN A 183 -4.48 24.38 -5.46
CA ASN A 183 -3.08 23.99 -5.46
C ASN A 183 -2.93 22.73 -4.59
N ALA A 184 -3.12 21.56 -5.20
CA ALA A 184 -2.99 20.28 -4.53
C ALA A 184 -1.62 19.65 -4.78
N ARG A 185 -1.07 19.01 -3.74
CA ARG A 185 0.15 18.21 -3.87
C ARG A 185 -0.06 17.10 -4.90
N SER A 186 0.97 16.73 -5.65
CA SER A 186 0.88 15.62 -6.61
C SER A 186 0.99 14.23 -5.98
N VAL A 187 1.32 14.17 -4.69
CA VAL A 187 1.37 12.95 -3.89
C VAL A 187 0.47 13.04 -2.67
N GLU A 188 -0.03 11.89 -2.27
CA GLU A 188 -0.72 11.63 -1.04
C GLU A 188 0.14 11.93 0.20
N GLN A 189 -0.56 12.09 1.33
CA GLN A 189 0.04 12.18 2.64
C GLN A 189 -0.45 10.98 3.47
N ILE A 190 0.42 10.03 3.79
CA ILE A 190 0.01 8.85 4.57
C ILE A 190 0.08 9.18 6.05
N ILE A 191 -1.05 9.05 6.73
CA ILE A 191 -1.20 9.40 8.15
C ILE A 191 -1.57 8.15 8.93
N ASP A 192 -0.66 7.69 9.79
CA ASP A 192 -0.99 6.67 10.76
C ASP A 192 -1.98 7.21 11.80
N ILE A 193 -3.04 6.45 12.09
CA ILE A 193 -4.07 6.83 13.06
C ILE A 193 -3.51 7.11 14.47
N ASP A 194 -2.38 6.51 14.83
CA ASP A 194 -1.71 6.73 16.11
C ASP A 194 -0.82 7.99 16.12
N SER A 195 -0.63 8.66 14.97
CA SER A 195 0.23 9.84 14.81
C SER A 195 -0.50 11.15 15.08
N ASP A 196 0.14 12.08 15.81
CA ASP A 196 -0.36 13.46 16.04
C ASP A 196 -0.43 14.30 14.77
N GLU A 197 0.22 13.85 13.70
CA GLU A 197 0.11 14.47 12.38
C GLU A 197 -1.33 14.52 11.86
N ILE A 198 -2.22 13.63 12.31
CA ILE A 198 -3.64 13.65 11.90
C ILE A 198 -4.32 15.01 12.12
N PHE A 199 -3.88 15.78 13.11
CA PHE A 199 -4.46 17.09 13.41
C PHE A 199 -3.99 18.22 12.47
N ASN A 200 -3.02 17.95 11.59
CA ASN A 200 -2.49 18.91 10.62
C ASN A 200 -3.17 18.82 9.24
N TRP A 201 -4.03 17.82 9.02
CA TRP A 201 -4.60 17.52 7.70
C TRP A 201 -6.12 17.53 7.76
N PRO A 202 -6.82 18.60 7.32
CA PRO A 202 -8.27 18.74 7.48
C PRO A 202 -9.11 17.78 6.63
N TRP A 203 -8.48 17.07 5.69
CA TRP A 203 -9.09 16.02 4.88
C TRP A 203 -8.46 14.68 5.22
N LEU A 204 -9.27 13.65 5.40
CA LEU A 204 -8.84 12.26 5.47
C LEU A 204 -9.67 11.40 4.51
N TYR A 205 -9.02 10.41 3.91
CA TYR A 205 -9.66 9.38 3.10
C TYR A 205 -9.23 7.98 3.53
N ALA A 206 -10.15 7.03 3.52
CA ALA A 206 -9.87 5.62 3.76
C ALA A 206 -10.76 4.69 2.92
N VAL A 207 -10.14 3.64 2.41
CA VAL A 207 -10.81 2.50 1.76
C VAL A 207 -10.90 1.33 2.72
N GLY A 208 -11.74 0.33 2.43
CA GLY A 208 -11.81 -0.90 3.20
C GLY A 208 -12.25 -0.68 4.65
N ILE A 209 -12.98 0.42 4.93
CA ILE A 209 -13.18 0.88 6.32
C ILE A 209 -13.98 -0.11 7.17
N GLY A 210 -14.80 -0.96 6.53
CA GLY A 210 -15.53 -2.04 7.22
C GLY A 210 -14.61 -3.07 7.90
N ASP A 211 -13.32 -3.09 7.56
CA ASP A 211 -12.32 -3.97 8.16
C ASP A 211 -11.48 -3.27 9.26
N TRP A 212 -11.74 -2.00 9.58
CA TRP A 212 -11.00 -1.27 10.62
C TRP A 212 -11.30 -1.79 12.03
N LYS A 213 -10.33 -1.67 12.92
CA LYS A 213 -10.52 -1.91 14.35
C LYS A 213 -9.84 -0.80 15.14
N LEU A 214 -10.65 0.03 15.78
CA LEU A 214 -10.17 1.10 16.62
C LEU A 214 -9.88 0.58 18.03
N THR A 215 -8.78 1.05 18.61
CA THR A 215 -8.61 1.07 20.06
C THR A 215 -9.33 2.28 20.65
N ALA A 216 -9.58 2.27 21.96
CA ALA A 216 -10.15 3.43 22.65
C ALA A 216 -9.31 4.71 22.45
N GLY A 217 -7.97 4.57 22.39
CA GLY A 217 -7.06 5.68 22.10
C GLY A 217 -7.26 6.23 20.68
N GLN A 218 -7.33 5.35 19.69
CA GLN A 218 -7.56 5.75 18.29
C GLN A 218 -8.94 6.39 18.09
N ALA A 219 -9.98 5.86 18.75
CA ALA A 219 -11.32 6.46 18.71
C ALA A 219 -11.33 7.87 19.33
N LEU A 220 -10.65 8.06 20.46
CA LEU A 220 -10.49 9.39 21.07
C LEU A 220 -9.74 10.36 20.16
N ARG A 221 -8.71 9.90 19.46
CA ARG A 221 -7.95 10.73 18.50
C ARG A 221 -8.82 11.13 17.31
N MET A 222 -9.58 10.20 16.73
CA MET A 222 -10.53 10.51 15.65
C MET A 222 -11.62 11.49 16.13
N ARG A 223 -12.09 11.36 17.37
CA ARG A 223 -13.02 12.33 17.96
C ARG A 223 -12.39 13.72 18.01
N GLN A 224 -11.16 13.84 18.51
CA GLN A 224 -10.43 15.10 18.54
C GLN A 224 -10.18 15.67 17.14
N TYR A 225 -9.98 14.82 16.13
CA TYR A 225 -9.86 15.21 14.74
C TYR A 225 -11.15 15.89 14.24
N PHE A 226 -12.30 15.26 14.44
CA PHE A 226 -13.61 15.83 14.07
C PHE A 226 -13.96 17.07 14.89
N ASP A 227 -13.70 17.08 16.20
CA ASP A 227 -13.94 18.24 17.08
C ASP A 227 -13.09 19.47 16.66
N ARG A 228 -12.01 19.26 15.90
CA ARG A 228 -11.16 20.31 15.30
C ARG A 228 -11.58 20.73 13.89
N GLY A 229 -12.67 20.17 13.37
CA GLY A 229 -13.18 20.45 12.03
C GLY A 229 -12.60 19.55 10.93
N GLY A 230 -12.02 18.41 11.30
CA GLY A 230 -11.57 17.41 10.32
C GLY A 230 -12.74 16.82 9.52
N PHE A 231 -12.49 16.55 8.25
CA PHE A 231 -13.42 15.92 7.31
C PHE A 231 -12.91 14.53 6.90
N PHE A 232 -13.76 13.52 6.90
CA PHE A 232 -13.37 12.14 6.61
C PHE A 232 -14.21 11.54 5.50
N VAL A 233 -13.59 10.91 4.50
CA VAL A 233 -14.29 10.20 3.43
C VAL A 233 -13.96 8.72 3.47
N VAL A 234 -15.00 7.89 3.39
CA VAL A 234 -14.86 6.43 3.43
C VAL A 234 -15.50 5.73 2.24
N ASP A 235 -14.87 4.67 1.80
CA ASP A 235 -15.12 3.97 0.53
C ASP A 235 -14.70 2.48 0.61
N ASP A 236 -14.98 1.68 -0.43
CA ASP A 236 -14.63 0.24 -0.57
C ASP A 236 -15.14 -0.63 0.60
N PHE A 237 -16.44 -0.59 0.83
CA PHE A 237 -17.13 -1.47 1.76
C PHE A 237 -18.60 -1.64 1.35
N HIS A 238 -19.10 -2.88 1.29
CA HIS A 238 -20.25 -3.19 0.41
C HIS A 238 -21.42 -3.87 1.08
N ASN A 239 -21.19 -4.65 2.14
CA ASN A 239 -22.24 -5.46 2.74
C ASN A 239 -22.58 -5.00 4.15
N GLU A 240 -23.70 -5.51 4.67
CA GLU A 240 -24.22 -5.17 6.00
C GLU A 240 -23.24 -5.51 7.14
N HIS A 241 -22.39 -6.53 6.98
CA HIS A 241 -21.38 -6.84 7.99
C HIS A 241 -20.29 -5.75 8.03
N GLU A 242 -19.80 -5.34 6.86
CA GLU A 242 -18.83 -4.26 6.74
C GLU A 242 -19.42 -2.93 7.22
N TRP A 243 -20.69 -2.64 6.88
CA TRP A 243 -21.43 -1.49 7.40
C TRP A 243 -21.50 -1.49 8.94
N ALA A 244 -21.92 -2.62 9.54
CA ALA A 244 -22.01 -2.73 10.99
C ALA A 244 -20.65 -2.54 11.67
N SER A 245 -19.57 -3.02 11.05
CA SER A 245 -18.21 -2.87 11.58
C SER A 245 -17.70 -1.43 11.49
N PHE A 246 -17.99 -0.74 10.38
CA PHE A 246 -17.73 0.69 10.23
C PHE A 246 -18.48 1.50 11.32
N MET A 247 -19.79 1.30 11.44
CA MET A 247 -20.61 2.01 12.41
C MET A 247 -20.21 1.69 13.86
N ALA A 248 -19.81 0.47 14.17
CA ALA A 248 -19.28 0.14 15.50
C ALA A 248 -17.99 0.90 15.84
N GLY A 249 -17.16 1.23 14.84
CA GLY A 249 -16.02 2.14 15.01
C GLY A 249 -16.48 3.58 15.22
N MET A 250 -17.44 4.05 14.43
CA MET A 250 -18.02 5.39 14.59
C MET A 250 -18.69 5.58 15.95
N HIS A 251 -19.37 4.56 16.49
CA HIS A 251 -19.97 4.61 17.83
C HIS A 251 -18.94 4.60 18.97
N GLN A 252 -17.70 4.16 18.72
CA GLN A 252 -16.62 4.38 19.69
C GLN A 252 -16.13 5.83 19.69
N ILE A 253 -16.25 6.53 18.56
CA ILE A 253 -15.88 7.94 18.41
C ILE A 253 -17.00 8.84 18.96
N TYR A 254 -18.21 8.65 18.46
CA TYR A 254 -19.45 9.32 18.84
C TYR A 254 -20.57 8.29 19.09
N PRO A 255 -20.89 7.97 20.35
CA PRO A 255 -21.86 6.91 20.69
C PRO A 255 -23.24 7.06 20.03
N ASP A 256 -23.69 8.29 19.84
CA ASP A 256 -25.03 8.60 19.33
C ASP A 256 -25.03 9.02 17.84
N CYS A 257 -23.90 8.88 17.12
CA CYS A 257 -23.88 9.28 15.72
C CYS A 257 -24.71 8.32 14.85
N GLU A 258 -25.44 8.92 13.92
CA GLU A 258 -26.17 8.21 12.87
C GLU A 258 -25.66 8.63 11.51
N ALA A 259 -25.63 7.67 10.59
CA ALA A 259 -25.39 7.95 9.18
C ALA A 259 -26.74 8.19 8.49
N VAL A 260 -26.87 9.33 7.82
CA VAL A 260 -28.08 9.74 7.10
C VAL A 260 -27.87 9.63 5.59
N GLU A 261 -28.93 9.34 4.84
CA GLU A 261 -28.89 9.36 3.38
C GLU A 261 -28.84 10.81 2.88
N LEU A 262 -27.90 11.11 1.97
CA LEU A 262 -27.78 12.41 1.34
C LEU A 262 -28.89 12.59 0.31
N ARG A 263 -29.68 13.63 0.51
CA ARG A 263 -30.76 14.05 -0.39
C ARG A 263 -30.15 14.72 -1.60
N ASP A 264 -30.86 14.66 -2.73
CA ASP A 264 -30.35 15.24 -3.99
C ASP A 264 -29.94 16.70 -3.82
N ASN A 265 -30.72 17.52 -3.13
CA ASN A 265 -30.43 18.95 -2.95
C ASN A 265 -29.35 19.28 -1.89
N ASP A 266 -28.70 18.29 -1.27
CA ASP A 266 -27.68 18.56 -0.25
C ASP A 266 -26.45 19.22 -0.89
N THR A 267 -25.97 20.33 -0.30
CA THR A 267 -24.93 21.20 -0.89
C THR A 267 -23.63 20.47 -1.25
N ILE A 268 -23.27 19.41 -0.51
CA ILE A 268 -22.09 18.60 -0.77
C ILE A 268 -22.13 17.93 -2.15
N LEU A 269 -23.32 17.73 -2.73
CA LEU A 269 -23.50 17.15 -4.06
C LEU A 269 -23.54 18.19 -5.19
N HIS A 270 -23.45 19.48 -4.83
CA HIS A 270 -23.66 20.63 -5.72
C HIS A 270 -22.58 21.72 -5.54
N THR A 271 -21.44 21.39 -4.95
CA THR A 271 -20.42 22.40 -4.60
C THR A 271 -19.66 22.90 -5.85
N VAL A 272 -19.22 22.01 -6.73
CA VAL A 272 -18.56 22.36 -8.02
C VAL A 272 -19.37 21.82 -9.21
N PHE A 273 -19.78 20.55 -9.10
CA PHE A 273 -20.60 19.85 -10.09
C PHE A 273 -21.98 19.59 -9.52
N ASP A 274 -23.01 19.70 -10.35
CA ASP A 274 -24.37 19.29 -10.00
C ASP A 274 -24.55 17.78 -10.21
N LEU A 275 -24.76 17.03 -9.13
CA LEU A 275 -24.86 15.57 -9.16
C LEU A 275 -26.30 15.08 -8.98
N ASN A 276 -27.13 15.35 -9.98
CA ASN A 276 -28.54 14.91 -10.03
C ASN A 276 -28.70 13.42 -10.39
N GLU A 277 -27.70 12.83 -11.04
CA GLU A 277 -27.70 11.44 -11.45
C GLU A 277 -26.56 10.71 -10.75
N ARG A 278 -26.90 9.95 -9.70
CA ARG A 278 -25.97 9.18 -8.89
C ARG A 278 -26.25 7.68 -9.07
N PHE A 279 -25.20 6.90 -9.29
CA PHE A 279 -25.27 5.45 -9.48
C PHE A 279 -24.06 4.78 -8.84
N ARG A 280 -24.10 3.45 -8.69
CA ARG A 280 -22.98 2.68 -8.15
C ARG A 280 -21.71 2.92 -8.97
N VAL A 281 -20.61 3.18 -8.28
CA VAL A 281 -19.25 3.10 -8.85
C VAL A 281 -18.68 1.73 -8.48
N PRO A 282 -18.57 0.77 -9.41
CA PRO A 282 -18.04 -0.57 -9.13
C PRO A 282 -16.52 -0.64 -9.29
N GLY A 283 -15.89 -1.56 -8.57
CA GLY A 283 -14.50 -1.94 -8.82
C GLY A 283 -14.32 -2.67 -10.17
N LEU A 284 -13.11 -2.62 -10.71
CA LEU A 284 -12.63 -3.24 -11.94
C LEU A 284 -12.92 -4.75 -11.98
N ASN A 285 -12.86 -5.41 -10.82
CA ASN A 285 -13.17 -6.82 -10.65
C ASN A 285 -14.61 -7.20 -11.05
N VAL A 286 -15.58 -6.28 -10.93
CA VAL A 286 -17.01 -6.52 -11.17
C VAL A 286 -17.66 -5.55 -12.15
N VAL A 287 -16.93 -4.55 -12.66
CA VAL A 287 -17.45 -3.47 -13.51
C VAL A 287 -18.13 -3.93 -14.80
N HIS A 288 -17.69 -5.07 -15.34
CA HIS A 288 -18.28 -5.69 -16.54
C HIS A 288 -19.31 -6.79 -16.24
N GLY A 289 -19.55 -7.07 -14.95
CA GLY A 289 -20.48 -8.10 -14.48
C GLY A 289 -21.77 -7.50 -13.91
N ASP A 290 -22.27 -8.16 -12.86
CA ASP A 290 -23.44 -7.70 -12.09
C ASP A 290 -23.13 -6.52 -11.16
N GLN A 291 -21.87 -6.08 -11.09
CA GLN A 291 -21.37 -5.02 -10.22
C GLN A 291 -21.53 -5.33 -8.73
N ILE A 292 -21.84 -6.57 -8.36
CA ILE A 292 -22.08 -6.98 -6.98
C ILE A 292 -20.76 -7.40 -6.36
N GLU A 293 -20.32 -6.61 -5.38
CA GLU A 293 -19.11 -6.90 -4.64
C GLU A 293 -19.44 -7.35 -3.21
N ARG A 294 -18.82 -8.45 -2.79
CA ARG A 294 -18.93 -9.00 -1.42
C ARG A 294 -20.38 -9.14 -0.90
N GLY A 295 -21.33 -9.33 -1.83
CA GLY A 295 -22.76 -9.47 -1.53
C GLY A 295 -23.54 -8.17 -1.30
N GLY A 296 -22.94 -7.00 -1.54
CA GLY A 296 -23.61 -5.70 -1.46
C GLY A 296 -24.58 -5.46 -2.60
N ILE A 297 -25.83 -5.13 -2.29
CA ILE A 297 -26.91 -5.03 -3.30
C ILE A 297 -27.28 -3.59 -3.66
N GLU A 298 -27.36 -2.67 -2.70
CA GLU A 298 -27.79 -1.30 -2.96
C GLU A 298 -26.66 -0.31 -2.66
N PRO A 299 -26.31 0.61 -3.58
CA PRO A 299 -25.35 1.68 -3.31
C PRO A 299 -26.01 2.80 -2.48
N HIS A 300 -25.26 3.38 -1.55
CA HIS A 300 -25.77 4.48 -0.72
C HIS A 300 -24.77 5.63 -0.62
N PHE A 301 -25.29 6.86 -0.72
CA PHE A 301 -24.53 8.10 -0.55
C PHE A 301 -24.92 8.66 0.80
N ARG A 302 -24.12 8.39 1.83
CA ARG A 302 -24.45 8.74 3.21
C ARG A 302 -23.50 9.77 3.79
N ALA A 303 -23.92 10.35 4.91
CA ALA A 303 -23.12 11.25 5.69
C ALA A 303 -23.34 11.06 7.18
N ILE A 304 -22.32 11.37 7.99
CA ILE A 304 -22.49 11.65 9.42
C ILE A 304 -22.32 13.16 9.60
N LEU A 305 -23.25 13.76 10.35
CA LEU A 305 -23.30 15.21 10.58
C LEU A 305 -22.80 15.56 11.99
N ASP A 306 -22.22 16.75 12.14
CA ASP A 306 -21.97 17.35 13.46
C ASP A 306 -23.23 17.98 14.07
N ASP A 307 -23.09 18.53 15.27
CA ASP A 307 -24.15 19.21 16.01
C ASP A 307 -24.70 20.48 15.32
N LYS A 308 -23.96 21.01 14.35
CA LYS A 308 -24.34 22.16 13.51
C LYS A 308 -24.96 21.72 12.17
N GLY A 309 -25.09 20.42 11.93
CA GLY A 309 -25.62 19.87 10.69
C GLY A 309 -24.63 19.88 9.52
N ARG A 310 -23.33 20.08 9.77
CA ARG A 310 -22.29 20.01 8.73
C ARG A 310 -21.88 18.57 8.53
N VAL A 311 -21.60 18.17 7.28
CA VAL A 311 -21.08 16.84 6.99
C VAL A 311 -19.64 16.74 7.52
N ILE A 312 -19.38 15.79 8.41
CA ILE A 312 -18.04 15.50 8.93
C ILE A 312 -17.50 14.16 8.41
N VAL A 313 -18.38 13.23 8.05
CA VAL A 313 -18.01 11.99 7.36
C VAL A 313 -18.81 11.86 6.08
N GLY A 314 -18.14 11.82 4.94
CA GLY A 314 -18.69 11.43 3.64
C GLY A 314 -18.59 9.93 3.43
N ILE A 315 -19.69 9.27 3.10
CA ILE A 315 -19.74 7.80 3.05
C ILE A 315 -20.23 7.34 1.67
N PHE A 316 -19.37 6.59 0.98
CA PHE A 316 -19.71 5.89 -0.25
C PHE A 316 -19.87 4.39 0.04
N PHE A 317 -21.08 3.98 0.44
CA PHE A 317 -21.36 2.59 0.80
C PHE A 317 -21.75 1.77 -0.44
N ASN A 318 -21.19 0.57 -0.56
CA ASN A 318 -21.32 -0.33 -1.70
C ASN A 318 -20.91 0.32 -3.02
N MET A 319 -19.76 1.00 -2.96
CA MET A 319 -19.06 1.66 -4.05
C MET A 319 -17.56 1.50 -3.85
N ASP A 320 -16.82 1.78 -4.92
CA ASP A 320 -15.36 1.72 -4.97
C ASP A 320 -14.82 2.88 -5.84
N LEU A 321 -14.77 4.08 -5.26
CA LEU A 321 -14.23 5.27 -5.93
C LEU A 321 -12.70 5.17 -6.07
N GLY A 322 -12.04 4.57 -5.09
CA GLY A 322 -10.60 4.32 -5.08
C GLY A 322 -10.15 3.58 -6.34
N ASP A 323 -10.79 2.46 -6.64
CA ASP A 323 -10.49 1.65 -7.83
C ASP A 323 -10.92 2.39 -9.12
N ALA A 324 -12.00 3.18 -9.08
CA ALA A 324 -12.41 4.03 -10.20
C ALA A 324 -11.39 5.11 -10.56
N TRP A 325 -10.72 5.68 -9.57
CA TRP A 325 -9.60 6.60 -9.80
C TRP A 325 -8.36 5.85 -10.28
N GLU A 326 -8.02 4.70 -9.66
CA GLU A 326 -6.85 3.88 -9.99
C GLU A 326 -6.84 3.42 -11.45
N TRP A 327 -8.01 3.11 -12.00
CA TRP A 327 -8.13 2.57 -13.35
C TRP A 327 -8.68 3.55 -14.37
N ALA A 328 -8.77 4.85 -14.01
CA ALA A 328 -9.26 5.89 -14.92
C ALA A 328 -8.39 6.06 -16.20
N ASP A 329 -7.17 5.54 -16.21
CA ASP A 329 -6.23 5.65 -17.33
C ASP A 329 -6.15 4.42 -18.24
N ILE A 330 -6.98 3.39 -18.00
CA ILE A 330 -7.02 2.18 -18.85
C ILE A 330 -8.33 2.11 -19.65
N PRO A 331 -8.31 1.62 -20.91
CA PRO A 331 -9.51 1.57 -21.75
C PRO A 331 -10.57 0.58 -21.26
N GLU A 332 -10.20 -0.38 -20.41
CA GLU A 332 -11.11 -1.39 -19.87
C GLU A 332 -12.08 -0.79 -18.83
N TYR A 333 -11.66 0.22 -18.06
CA TYR A 333 -12.52 0.81 -17.04
C TYR A 333 -13.50 1.83 -17.68
N PRO A 334 -14.83 1.64 -17.59
CA PRO A 334 -15.78 2.52 -18.26
C PRO A 334 -15.75 3.96 -17.72
N GLU A 335 -15.56 4.92 -18.63
CA GLU A 335 -15.41 6.36 -18.32
C GLU A 335 -16.51 6.90 -17.39
N LYS A 336 -17.78 6.50 -17.58
CA LYS A 336 -18.89 7.02 -16.78
C LYS A 336 -18.70 6.84 -15.26
N TYR A 337 -18.05 5.76 -14.82
CA TYR A 337 -17.80 5.48 -13.41
C TYR A 337 -16.66 6.35 -12.88
N ALA A 338 -15.56 6.45 -13.63
CA ALA A 338 -14.46 7.36 -13.31
C ALA A 338 -14.95 8.82 -13.26
N SER A 339 -15.73 9.25 -14.26
CA SER A 339 -16.34 10.59 -14.36
C SER A 339 -17.13 10.94 -13.10
N LEU A 340 -18.01 10.04 -12.64
CA LEU A 340 -18.78 10.24 -11.42
C LEU A 340 -17.87 10.28 -10.18
N ALA A 341 -16.92 9.34 -10.05
CA ALA A 341 -15.99 9.29 -8.93
C ALA A 341 -15.15 10.59 -8.81
N PHE A 342 -14.63 11.12 -9.92
CA PHE A 342 -13.90 12.39 -9.92
C PHE A 342 -14.79 13.56 -9.49
N ARG A 343 -16.02 13.67 -10.00
CA ARG A 343 -16.92 14.77 -9.62
C ARG A 343 -17.34 14.71 -8.16
N LEU A 344 -17.60 13.50 -7.64
CA LEU A 344 -17.86 13.28 -6.22
C LEU A 344 -16.67 13.70 -5.37
N GLY A 345 -15.47 13.20 -5.68
CA GLY A 345 -14.25 13.55 -4.96
C GLY A 345 -13.97 15.06 -4.98
N VAL A 346 -14.09 15.71 -6.15
CA VAL A 346 -13.90 17.16 -6.28
C VAL A 346 -14.92 17.92 -5.43
N ASN A 347 -16.21 17.57 -5.51
CA ASN A 347 -17.23 18.21 -4.69
C ASN A 347 -16.94 18.09 -3.20
N TYR A 348 -16.55 16.90 -2.73
CA TYR A 348 -16.28 16.64 -1.32
C TYR A 348 -15.03 17.38 -0.84
N VAL A 349 -13.96 17.43 -1.66
CA VAL A 349 -12.76 18.22 -1.35
C VAL A 349 -13.13 19.69 -1.21
N ILE A 350 -13.83 20.28 -2.19
CA ILE A 350 -14.18 21.71 -2.12
C ILE A 350 -15.15 21.97 -0.96
N TYR A 351 -16.13 21.10 -0.73
CA TYR A 351 -17.05 21.23 0.40
C TYR A 351 -16.28 21.30 1.73
N SER A 352 -15.30 20.39 1.92
CA SER A 352 -14.48 20.34 3.14
C SER A 352 -13.62 21.59 3.35
N MET A 353 -13.28 22.30 2.28
CA MET A 353 -12.47 23.52 2.33
C MET A 353 -13.31 24.79 2.57
N THR A 354 -14.65 24.72 2.54
CA THR A 354 -15.52 25.90 2.55
C THR A 354 -16.60 25.92 3.63
N HIS A 355 -16.72 24.90 4.50
CA HIS A 355 -17.82 24.76 5.49
C HIS A 355 -17.37 24.52 6.94
#